data_AF-A0A3M8GFU9-F1
#
_entry.id   AF-A0A3M8GFU9-F1
#
_cell.length_a   1.000
_cell.length_b   1.000
_cell.length_c   1.000
_cell.angle_alpha   90.00
_cell.angle_beta   90.00
_cell.angle_gamma   90.00
#
_symmetry.space_group_name_H-M   'P 1'
#
loop_
_entity.id
_entity.type
_entity.pdbx_description
1 polymer ?
#
loop_
_entity_poly.entity_id
_entity_poly.type
_entity_poly.pdbx_seq_one_letter_code
_entity_poly.pdbx_strand_id
1 'polypeptide(L)'
;MTEAILKRVRGVIEAIHMAMRNNLFDSRPGNRQKSIHLNSSDIPSAMEPHPQLQEFMAPYDEEIQQLALQLRNYIVDLVPQANELIWDNYNAVAIAYSKSEKLKDAFCHLALYTHHVNFGFNRGAELTKTKVILEGKGKLIRHISVKDFQSFPKEELKNMIWEAVGIAEHRNKDLLKPGAAPKSIVMSISEKKIRPHKKTQN
;
A
#
# COMPACT_ATOMS: atom_id res chain seq x y z
N MET A 1 12.65 9.42 -24.53
CA MET A 1 12.29 8.28 -23.66
C MET A 1 11.40 7.35 -24.49
N THR A 2 11.82 6.11 -24.75
CA THR A 2 11.21 5.29 -25.82
C THR A 2 9.85 4.72 -25.42
N GLU A 3 8.90 4.69 -26.37
CA GLU A 3 7.54 4.10 -26.26
C GLU A 3 7.51 2.69 -25.62
N ALA A 4 8.60 1.94 -25.77
CA ALA A 4 8.77 0.62 -25.16
C ALA A 4 8.80 0.66 -23.62
N ILE A 5 9.32 1.72 -23.00
CA ILE A 5 9.36 1.91 -21.55
C ILE A 5 7.96 2.26 -21.02
N LEU A 6 7.24 3.15 -21.71
CA LEU A 6 5.85 3.51 -21.39
C LEU A 6 4.91 2.30 -21.49
N LYS A 7 5.06 1.46 -22.52
CA LYS A 7 4.28 0.22 -22.68
C LYS A 7 4.55 -0.80 -21.56
N ARG A 8 5.79 -0.84 -21.04
CA ARG A 8 6.19 -1.76 -19.96
C ARG A 8 5.73 -1.27 -18.58
N VAL A 9 5.70 0.06 -18.34
CA VAL A 9 5.09 0.67 -17.15
C VAL A 9 3.57 0.50 -17.17
N ARG A 10 2.94 0.71 -18.32
CA ARG A 10 1.50 0.50 -18.53
C ARG A 10 1.09 -0.97 -18.32
N GLY A 11 1.92 -1.93 -18.74
CA GLY A 11 1.69 -3.36 -18.50
C GLY A 11 1.76 -3.78 -17.03
N VAL A 12 2.59 -3.12 -16.22
CA VAL A 12 2.64 -3.36 -14.75
C VAL A 12 1.40 -2.76 -14.07
N ILE A 13 0.97 -1.57 -14.50
CA ILE A 13 -0.26 -0.93 -14.02
C ILE A 13 -1.50 -1.75 -14.42
N GLU A 14 -1.54 -2.31 -15.63
CA GLU A 14 -2.63 -3.20 -16.07
C GLU A 14 -2.63 -4.53 -15.30
N ALA A 15 -1.47 -5.11 -14.98
CA ALA A 15 -1.39 -6.31 -14.14
C ALA A 15 -1.87 -6.05 -12.71
N ILE A 16 -1.61 -4.85 -12.19
CA ILE A 16 -2.12 -4.35 -10.91
C ILE A 16 -3.64 -4.13 -11.03
N HIS A 17 -4.17 -3.49 -12.07
CA HIS A 17 -5.62 -3.35 -12.33
C HIS A 17 -6.35 -4.68 -12.58
N MET A 18 -5.69 -5.70 -13.12
CA MET A 18 -6.27 -7.01 -13.39
C MET A 18 -6.38 -7.88 -12.13
N ALA A 19 -5.44 -7.73 -11.19
CA ALA A 19 -5.52 -8.39 -9.87
C ALA A 19 -6.64 -7.82 -8.98
N MET A 20 -7.11 -6.59 -9.24
CA MET A 20 -8.16 -5.91 -8.45
C MET A 20 -9.61 -6.20 -8.89
N ARG A 21 -9.82 -6.89 -10.01
CA ARG A 21 -11.16 -7.01 -10.64
C ARG A 21 -12.03 -8.19 -10.17
N ASN A 22 -11.55 -9.08 -9.28
CA ASN A 22 -12.17 -10.40 -9.07
C ASN A 22 -12.71 -10.74 -7.66
N ASN A 23 -12.93 -9.78 -6.75
CA ASN A 23 -13.57 -10.07 -5.44
C ASN A 23 -14.92 -9.36 -5.31
N LEU A 24 -16.01 -10.10 -5.53
CA LEU A 24 -17.41 -9.68 -5.37
C LEU A 24 -17.97 -10.20 -4.01
N PHE A 25 -18.59 -9.28 -3.26
CA PHE A 25 -19.60 -9.41 -2.19
C PHE A 25 -19.36 -10.30 -0.94
N ASP A 26 -19.44 -9.69 0.25
CA ASP A 26 -20.50 -9.97 1.25
C ASP A 26 -20.53 -8.83 2.30
N SER A 27 -21.73 -8.44 2.72
CA SER A 27 -22.02 -7.29 3.59
C SER A 27 -22.93 -7.72 4.73
N ARG A 28 -22.52 -7.49 5.99
CA ARG A 28 -23.40 -7.53 7.17
C ARG A 28 -23.07 -6.38 8.14
N PRO A 29 -24.07 -5.76 8.81
CA PRO A 29 -23.85 -4.61 9.69
C PRO A 29 -23.89 -4.96 11.19
N GLY A 30 -23.29 -4.08 12.00
CA GLY A 30 -23.33 -4.05 13.47
C GLY A 30 -21.94 -4.26 14.08
N ASN A 31 -21.40 -3.42 14.96
CA ASN A 31 -22.00 -2.54 15.97
C ASN A 31 -20.99 -1.42 16.30
N ARG A 32 -21.42 -0.16 16.41
CA ARG A 32 -20.54 0.99 16.71
C ARG A 32 -20.15 1.01 18.19
N GLN A 33 -18.86 0.82 18.49
CA GLN A 33 -18.28 1.23 19.77
C GLN A 33 -17.49 2.53 19.54
N LYS A 34 -17.78 3.54 20.37
CA LYS A 34 -17.25 4.92 20.29
C LYS A 34 -15.73 4.93 20.11
N SER A 35 -15.26 5.45 18.96
CA SER A 35 -13.84 5.65 18.70
C SER A 35 -13.39 6.95 19.37
N ILE A 36 -12.32 6.82 20.15
CA ILE A 36 -11.53 7.93 20.66
C ILE A 36 -10.88 8.62 19.44
N HIS A 37 -11.18 9.90 19.24
CA HIS A 37 -10.52 10.74 18.24
C HIS A 37 -9.04 10.90 18.63
N LEU A 38 -8.18 10.04 18.08
CA LEU A 38 -6.73 10.22 18.09
C LEU A 38 -6.37 10.93 16.78
N ASN A 39 -5.81 12.14 16.88
CA ASN A 39 -5.34 12.89 15.72
C ASN A 39 -4.12 12.20 15.12
N SER A 40 -4.08 12.08 13.79
CA SER A 40 -2.99 11.45 13.05
C SER A 40 -1.64 12.15 13.22
N SER A 41 -1.63 13.40 13.69
CA SER A 41 -0.43 14.17 14.03
C SER A 41 0.34 13.64 15.23
N ASP A 42 -0.26 12.76 16.04
CA ASP A 42 0.30 12.36 17.34
C ASP A 42 0.98 10.98 17.31
N ILE A 43 1.11 10.35 16.13
CA ILE A 43 1.86 9.10 15.95
C ILE A 43 3.22 9.44 15.33
N PRO A 44 4.32 9.43 16.11
CA PRO A 44 5.66 9.60 15.57
C PRO A 44 5.92 8.55 14.49
N SER A 45 6.37 8.98 13.32
CA SER A 45 6.66 8.12 12.17
C SER A 45 8.05 8.46 11.63
N ALA A 46 8.77 7.47 11.11
CA ALA A 46 10.09 7.66 10.51
C ALA A 46 10.07 8.56 9.25
N MET A 47 8.88 8.81 8.68
CA MET A 47 8.70 9.69 7.52
C MET A 47 7.33 10.36 7.53
N GLU A 48 7.30 11.68 7.34
CA GLU A 48 6.07 12.43 7.08
C GLU A 48 5.44 12.08 5.71
N PRO A 49 4.11 11.84 5.63
CA PRO A 49 3.45 11.60 4.36
C PRO A 49 3.47 12.84 3.46
N HIS A 50 3.51 12.61 2.14
CA HIS A 50 3.33 13.69 1.18
C HIS A 50 1.97 14.39 1.45
N PRO A 51 1.89 15.74 1.46
CA PRO A 51 0.66 16.46 1.84
C PRO A 51 -0.59 16.04 1.07
N GLN A 52 -0.45 15.75 -0.23
CA GLN A 52 -1.57 15.30 -1.07
C GLN A 52 -2.12 13.91 -0.71
N LEU A 53 -1.39 13.09 0.05
CA LEU A 53 -1.90 11.79 0.48
C LEU A 53 -3.20 11.93 1.27
N GLN A 54 -3.29 12.94 2.13
CA GLN A 54 -4.52 13.22 2.90
C GLN A 54 -5.68 13.59 1.97
N GLU A 55 -5.44 14.36 0.90
CA GLU A 55 -6.47 14.70 -0.09
C GLU A 55 -6.95 13.46 -0.84
N PHE A 56 -6.04 12.54 -1.18
CA PHE A 56 -6.38 11.30 -1.87
C PHE A 56 -7.21 10.37 -0.99
N MET A 57 -6.93 10.35 0.31
CA MET A 57 -7.65 9.55 1.32
C MET A 57 -8.96 10.18 1.79
N ALA A 58 -9.14 11.49 1.67
CA ALA A 58 -10.34 12.21 2.13
C ALA A 58 -11.70 11.63 1.67
N PRO A 59 -11.82 11.00 0.48
CA PRO A 59 -13.06 10.36 0.07
C PRO A 59 -13.41 9.04 0.79
N TYR A 60 -12.45 8.42 1.47
CA TYR A 60 -12.66 7.18 2.21
C TYR A 60 -13.22 7.49 3.61
N ASP A 61 -13.92 6.54 4.21
CA ASP A 61 -14.40 6.69 5.59
C ASP A 61 -13.20 6.80 6.56
N GLU A 62 -13.38 7.54 7.66
CA GLU A 62 -12.30 7.87 8.62
C GLU A 62 -11.56 6.62 9.12
N GLU A 63 -12.28 5.52 9.35
CA GLU A 63 -11.70 4.24 9.78
C GLU A 63 -10.68 3.69 8.76
N ILE A 64 -10.94 3.84 7.46
CA ILE A 64 -10.02 3.43 6.40
C ILE A 64 -8.83 4.38 6.31
N GLN A 65 -9.04 5.67 6.49
CA GLN A 65 -7.94 6.65 6.52
C GLN A 65 -6.99 6.36 7.69
N GLN A 66 -7.53 6.12 8.89
CA GLN A 66 -6.76 5.75 10.08
C GLN A 66 -6.02 4.42 9.89
N LEU A 67 -6.70 3.39 9.37
CA LEU A 67 -6.08 2.11 9.10
C LEU A 67 -4.92 2.23 8.10
N ALA A 68 -5.11 2.99 7.01
CA ALA A 68 -4.07 3.23 6.03
C ALA A 68 -2.84 3.91 6.63
N LEU A 69 -3.03 4.93 7.48
CA LEU A 69 -1.95 5.62 8.18
C LEU A 69 -1.22 4.71 9.18
N GLN A 70 -1.95 3.87 9.92
CA GLN A 70 -1.34 2.91 10.85
C GLN A 70 -0.49 1.86 10.11
N LEU A 71 -1.01 1.30 9.01
CA LEU A 71 -0.27 0.35 8.18
C LEU A 71 0.93 1.02 7.48
N ARG A 72 0.78 2.27 7.05
CA ARG A 72 1.88 3.07 6.50
C ARG A 72 3.00 3.24 7.51
N ASN A 73 2.68 3.76 8.70
CA ASN A 73 3.65 4.00 9.77
C ASN A 73 4.36 2.71 10.14
N TYR A 74 3.61 1.60 10.25
CA TYR A 74 4.20 0.28 10.49
C TYR A 74 5.29 -0.11 9.47
N ILE A 75 5.11 0.20 8.18
CA ILE A 75 6.10 -0.11 7.14
C ILE A 75 7.31 0.82 7.21
N VAL A 76 7.10 2.14 7.30
CA VAL A 76 8.21 3.12 7.26
C VAL A 76 9.03 3.12 8.54
N ASP A 77 8.43 2.81 9.70
CA ASP A 77 9.15 2.62 10.96
C ASP A 77 9.98 1.35 10.93
N LEU A 78 9.47 0.29 10.30
CA LEU A 78 10.19 -0.98 10.19
C LEU A 78 11.32 -0.90 9.15
N VAL A 79 11.11 -0.19 8.04
CA VAL A 79 12.10 -0.02 6.96
C VAL A 79 12.31 1.48 6.69
N PRO A 80 13.09 2.19 7.54
CA PRO A 80 13.28 3.63 7.42
C PRO A 80 13.96 4.09 6.12
N GLN A 81 14.54 3.17 5.33
CA GLN A 81 15.13 3.50 4.03
C GLN A 81 14.12 3.42 2.87
N ALA A 82 12.87 3.06 3.14
CA ALA A 82 11.86 2.91 2.11
C ALA A 82 11.32 4.27 1.64
N ASN A 83 11.33 4.48 0.33
CA ASN A 83 10.51 5.50 -0.30
C ASN A 83 9.05 5.04 -0.34
N GLU A 84 8.15 6.01 -0.19
CA GLU A 84 6.72 5.87 -0.37
C GLU A 84 6.34 6.43 -1.76
N LEU A 85 5.86 5.57 -2.64
CA LEU A 85 5.46 5.91 -4.00
C LEU A 85 3.93 5.87 -4.10
N ILE A 86 3.29 7.00 -4.38
CA ILE A 86 1.85 7.18 -4.24
C ILE A 86 1.18 7.34 -5.60
N TRP A 87 0.09 6.62 -5.81
CA TRP A 87 -0.78 6.77 -6.98
C TRP A 87 -2.22 7.03 -6.52
N ASP A 88 -2.77 8.15 -6.98
CA ASP A 88 -4.21 8.35 -6.95
C ASP A 88 -4.85 7.72 -8.20
N ASN A 89 -4.94 6.39 -8.20
CA ASN A 89 -5.39 5.61 -9.36
C ASN A 89 -6.91 5.62 -9.53
N TYR A 90 -7.33 5.12 -10.70
CA TYR A 90 -8.73 4.97 -11.11
C TYR A 90 -9.57 4.17 -10.10
N ASN A 91 -9.05 3.04 -9.59
CA ASN A 91 -9.81 2.12 -8.73
C ASN A 91 -9.54 2.25 -7.22
N ALA A 92 -8.39 2.80 -6.83
CA ALA A 92 -7.96 2.86 -5.44
C ALA A 92 -6.78 3.84 -5.30
N VAL A 93 -6.62 4.45 -4.13
CA VAL A 93 -5.31 5.02 -3.76
C VAL A 93 -4.36 3.87 -3.49
N ALA A 94 -3.22 3.87 -4.16
CA ALA A 94 -2.20 2.84 -4.03
C ALA A 94 -0.88 3.45 -3.59
N ILE A 95 -0.21 2.77 -2.66
CA ILE A 95 1.07 3.20 -2.09
C ILE A 95 2.03 2.02 -2.22
N ALA A 96 3.18 2.19 -2.86
CA ALA A 96 4.22 1.17 -2.91
C ALA A 96 5.45 1.61 -2.12
N TYR A 97 6.08 0.67 -1.42
CA TYR A 97 7.28 0.92 -0.61
C TYR A 97 8.49 0.28 -1.27
N SER A 98 9.53 1.08 -1.51
CA SER A 98 10.69 0.69 -2.31
C SER A 98 11.96 1.36 -1.81
N LYS A 99 13.09 0.65 -1.80
CA LYS A 99 14.41 1.25 -1.52
C LYS A 99 14.96 2.09 -2.69
N SER A 100 14.18 2.27 -3.76
CA SER A 100 14.45 3.23 -4.82
C SER A 100 13.16 3.95 -5.26
N GLU A 101 13.27 4.94 -6.14
CA GLU A 101 12.12 5.64 -6.71
C GLU A 101 11.40 4.82 -7.81
N LYS A 102 11.69 3.52 -7.94
CA LYS A 102 11.16 2.65 -9.00
C LYS A 102 10.22 1.60 -8.44
N LEU A 103 9.02 1.50 -9.03
CA LEU A 103 7.99 0.51 -8.66
C LEU A 103 8.47 -0.95 -8.80
N LYS A 104 9.34 -1.25 -9.77
CA LYS A 104 9.86 -2.61 -9.98
C LYS A 104 10.70 -3.13 -8.80
N ASP A 105 11.21 -2.21 -7.98
CA ASP A 105 12.06 -2.48 -6.82
C ASP A 105 11.24 -2.46 -5.51
N ALA A 106 9.91 -2.24 -5.60
CA ALA A 106 9.03 -2.22 -4.44
C ALA A 106 8.88 -3.61 -3.81
N PHE A 107 8.85 -3.65 -2.49
CA PHE A 107 8.73 -4.88 -1.70
C PHE A 107 7.32 -5.06 -1.12
N CYS A 108 6.69 -3.98 -0.67
CA CYS A 108 5.33 -3.94 -0.14
C CYS A 108 4.47 -2.89 -0.85
N HIS A 109 3.15 -3.02 -0.71
CA HIS A 109 2.18 -1.99 -1.09
C HIS A 109 0.94 -1.99 -0.21
N LEU A 110 0.26 -0.84 -0.17
CA LEU A 110 -1.09 -0.67 0.34
C LEU A 110 -2.01 -0.30 -0.83
N ALA A 111 -3.21 -0.88 -0.88
CA ALA A 111 -4.29 -0.44 -1.76
C ALA A 111 -5.55 -0.20 -0.93
N LEU A 112 -6.04 1.05 -0.95
CA LEU A 112 -7.18 1.48 -0.14
C LEU A 112 -8.49 1.24 -0.88
N TYR A 113 -9.38 0.46 -0.27
CA TYR A 113 -10.74 0.21 -0.72
C TYR A 113 -11.76 0.75 0.28
N THR A 114 -13.03 0.78 -0.11
CA THR A 114 -14.12 1.35 0.70
C THR A 114 -14.24 0.75 2.10
N HIS A 115 -13.89 -0.53 2.28
CA HIS A 115 -14.13 -1.27 3.52
C HIS A 115 -12.90 -2.01 4.08
N HIS A 116 -11.76 -1.89 3.42
CA HIS A 116 -10.52 -2.55 3.85
C HIS A 116 -9.31 -1.90 3.16
N VAL A 117 -8.13 -2.19 3.68
CA VAL A 117 -6.85 -1.91 3.02
C VAL A 117 -6.19 -3.23 2.70
N ASN A 118 -5.83 -3.44 1.43
CA ASN A 118 -4.99 -4.58 1.07
C ASN A 118 -3.55 -4.26 1.43
N PHE A 119 -2.99 -5.00 2.38
CA PHE A 119 -1.55 -5.02 2.65
C PHE A 119 -0.92 -6.12 1.78
N GLY A 120 -0.10 -5.72 0.83
CA GLY A 120 0.43 -6.63 -0.17
C GLY A 120 1.94 -6.65 -0.29
N PHE A 121 2.42 -7.74 -0.86
CA PHE A 121 3.82 -7.96 -1.21
C PHE A 121 3.95 -8.07 -2.71
N ASN A 122 4.79 -7.24 -3.32
CA ASN A 122 4.92 -7.16 -4.78
C ASN A 122 5.41 -8.48 -5.39
N ARG A 123 6.19 -9.25 -4.62
CA ARG A 123 6.65 -10.60 -4.93
C ARG A 123 6.17 -11.63 -3.89
N GLY A 124 4.97 -11.44 -3.34
CA GLY A 124 4.44 -12.28 -2.28
C GLY A 124 4.37 -13.79 -2.58
N ALA A 125 4.30 -14.18 -3.87
CA ALA A 125 4.32 -15.59 -4.28
C ALA A 125 5.68 -16.28 -4.06
N GLU A 126 6.74 -15.50 -3.85
CA GLU A 126 8.11 -15.98 -3.61
C GLU A 126 8.48 -15.97 -2.13
N LEU A 127 7.59 -15.48 -1.24
CA LEU A 127 7.80 -15.52 0.20
C LEU A 127 7.70 -16.95 0.73
N THR A 128 8.47 -17.22 1.78
CA THR A 128 8.35 -18.43 2.56
C THR A 128 6.95 -18.51 3.16
N LYS A 129 6.33 -19.70 3.09
CA LYS A 129 4.98 -19.89 3.65
C LYS A 129 5.03 -19.73 5.18
N THR A 130 4.16 -18.87 5.70
CA THR A 130 3.95 -18.67 7.14
C THR A 130 2.55 -19.12 7.54
N LYS A 131 2.19 -18.90 8.81
CA LYS A 131 0.82 -19.12 9.30
C LYS A 131 -0.19 -18.12 8.72
N VAL A 132 0.29 -16.97 8.24
CA VAL A 132 -0.55 -15.95 7.62
C VAL A 132 -0.85 -16.37 6.18
N ILE A 133 -2.12 -16.57 5.88
CA ILE A 133 -2.58 -16.93 4.54
C ILE A 133 -2.66 -15.66 3.71
N LEU A 134 -1.84 -15.60 2.65
CA LEU A 134 -1.94 -14.52 1.68
C LEU A 134 -2.88 -14.90 0.53
N GLU A 135 -3.72 -13.95 0.14
CA GLU A 135 -4.62 -14.00 -1.00
C GLU A 135 -3.96 -13.51 -2.28
N GLY A 136 -4.59 -13.80 -3.42
CA GLY A 136 -4.17 -13.36 -4.75
C GLY A 136 -3.77 -14.51 -5.66
N LYS A 137 -4.34 -14.50 -6.87
CA LYS A 137 -4.09 -15.50 -7.93
C LYS A 137 -3.13 -15.00 -9.01
N GLY A 138 -2.64 -13.77 -8.88
CA GLY A 138 -1.68 -13.19 -9.83
C GLY A 138 -0.34 -13.93 -9.83
N LYS A 139 0.51 -13.65 -10.83
CA LYS A 139 1.81 -14.33 -10.96
C LYS A 139 2.75 -14.11 -9.77
N LEU A 140 2.78 -12.88 -9.24
CA LEU A 140 3.76 -12.48 -8.22
C LEU A 140 3.11 -11.91 -6.95
N ILE A 141 2.12 -11.02 -7.11
CA ILE A 141 1.53 -10.30 -5.99
C ILE A 141 0.69 -11.22 -5.11
N ARG A 142 0.88 -11.10 -3.81
CA ARG A 142 -0.01 -11.65 -2.77
C ARG A 142 -0.32 -10.57 -1.74
N HIS A 143 -1.46 -10.66 -1.05
CA HIS A 143 -1.89 -9.67 -0.06
C HIS A 143 -2.74 -10.29 1.03
N ILE A 144 -2.96 -9.54 2.11
CA ILE A 144 -4.02 -9.79 3.09
C ILE A 144 -4.98 -8.59 3.06
N SER A 145 -6.28 -8.87 3.20
CA SER A 145 -7.29 -7.83 3.39
C SER A 145 -7.33 -7.46 4.87
N VAL A 146 -6.94 -6.23 5.19
CA VAL A 146 -6.92 -5.71 6.56
C VAL A 146 -8.12 -4.81 6.78
N LYS A 147 -8.89 -5.09 7.85
CA LYS A 147 -10.07 -4.30 8.24
C LYS A 147 -9.83 -3.48 9.51
N ASP A 148 -8.90 -3.92 10.34
CA ASP A 148 -8.53 -3.24 11.58
C ASP A 148 -7.04 -3.50 11.89
N PHE A 149 -6.39 -2.53 12.53
CA PHE A 149 -4.96 -2.62 12.85
C PHE A 149 -4.68 -3.43 14.13
N GLN A 150 -5.71 -3.66 14.94
CA GLN A 150 -5.60 -4.39 16.20
C GLN A 150 -5.39 -5.88 15.93
N SER A 151 -6.13 -6.46 14.98
CA SER A 151 -6.02 -7.85 14.52
C SER A 151 -4.90 -8.08 13.51
N PHE A 152 -4.28 -7.00 13.00
CA PHE A 152 -3.16 -7.10 12.07
C PHE A 152 -1.99 -7.91 12.69
N PRO A 153 -1.54 -9.02 12.07
CA PRO A 153 -0.55 -9.93 12.65
C PRO A 153 0.87 -9.37 12.56
N LYS A 154 1.19 -8.40 13.43
CA LYS A 154 2.41 -7.58 13.37
C LYS A 154 3.68 -8.43 13.27
N GLU A 155 3.90 -9.38 14.19
CA GLU A 155 5.14 -10.14 14.25
C GLU A 155 5.38 -11.03 13.01
N GLU A 156 4.34 -11.71 12.52
CA GLU A 156 4.47 -12.48 11.28
C GLU A 156 4.73 -11.58 10.08
N LEU A 157 4.00 -10.46 9.96
CA LEU A 157 4.17 -9.52 8.85
C LEU A 157 5.52 -8.82 8.90
N LYS A 158 6.09 -8.57 10.09
CA LYS A 158 7.44 -8.04 10.27
C LYS A 158 8.48 -8.90 9.55
N ASN A 159 8.43 -10.21 9.79
CA ASN A 159 9.35 -11.16 9.19
C ASN A 159 9.15 -11.23 7.66
N MET A 160 7.90 -11.23 7.21
CA MET A 160 7.57 -11.24 5.78
C MET A 160 8.01 -9.96 5.06
N ILE A 161 7.93 -8.79 5.71
CA ILE A 161 8.44 -7.52 5.18
C ILE A 161 9.95 -7.59 4.99
N TRP A 162 10.71 -8.05 5.99
CA TRP A 162 12.16 -8.19 5.86
C TRP A 162 12.57 -9.22 4.79
N GLU A 163 11.84 -10.33 4.68
CA GLU A 163 12.04 -11.28 3.59
C GLU A 163 11.79 -10.62 2.23
N ALA A 164 10.69 -9.86 2.09
CA ALA A 164 10.38 -9.11 0.87
C ALA A 164 11.44 -8.06 0.52
N VAL A 165 12.01 -7.37 1.51
CA VAL A 165 13.15 -6.45 1.34
C VAL A 165 14.37 -7.20 0.81
N GLY A 166 14.77 -8.32 1.43
CA GLY A 166 15.90 -9.12 0.97
C GLY A 166 15.71 -9.68 -0.45
N ILE A 167 14.47 -10.07 -0.76
CA ILE A 167 14.00 -10.48 -2.09
C ILE A 167 14.14 -9.36 -3.13
N ALA A 168 13.90 -8.09 -2.76
CA ALA A 168 14.11 -6.94 -3.62
C ALA A 168 15.61 -6.63 -3.82
N GLU A 169 16.37 -6.59 -2.73
CA GLU A 169 17.83 -6.35 -2.73
C GLU A 169 18.61 -7.43 -3.49
N HIS A 170 18.17 -8.69 -3.42
CA HIS A 170 18.79 -9.77 -4.18
C HIS A 170 18.68 -9.52 -5.69
N ARG A 171 17.54 -9.01 -6.15
CA ARG A 171 17.30 -8.72 -7.57
C ARG A 171 17.94 -7.45 -8.06
N ASN A 172 18.14 -6.50 -7.17
CA ASN A 172 18.78 -5.24 -7.48
C ASN A 172 19.76 -4.88 -6.37
N LYS A 173 21.02 -5.24 -6.59
CA LYS A 173 22.10 -5.04 -5.61
C LYS A 173 22.40 -3.57 -5.34
N ASP A 174 21.97 -2.65 -6.22
CA ASP A 174 22.10 -1.21 -5.96
C ASP A 174 21.24 -0.77 -4.76
N LEU A 175 20.20 -1.53 -4.39
CA LEU A 175 19.35 -1.24 -3.22
C LEU A 175 20.08 -1.46 -1.87
N LEU A 176 21.24 -2.13 -1.88
CA LEU A 176 22.07 -2.31 -0.68
C LEU A 176 22.93 -1.07 -0.39
N LYS A 177 23.16 -0.22 -1.39
CA LYS A 177 23.94 1.00 -1.22
C LYS A 177 23.13 1.98 -0.35
N PRO A 178 23.78 2.75 0.54
CA PRO A 178 23.14 3.87 1.22
C PRO A 178 22.49 4.78 0.18
N GLY A 179 21.17 4.92 0.25
CA GLY A 179 20.40 5.80 -0.62
C GLY A 179 20.43 7.25 -0.13
N ALA A 180 19.82 8.13 -0.92
CA ALA A 180 19.36 9.41 -0.39
C ALA A 180 18.34 9.19 0.74
N ALA A 181 18.08 10.24 1.51
CA ALA A 181 17.00 10.23 2.49
C ALA A 181 15.69 9.74 1.84
N PRO A 182 14.90 8.90 2.55
CA PRO A 182 13.70 8.31 2.00
C PRO A 182 12.67 9.40 1.68
N LYS A 183 11.87 9.21 0.63
CA LYS A 183 10.91 10.23 0.15
C LYS A 183 9.50 9.69 0.07
N SER A 184 8.51 10.55 0.32
CA SER A 184 7.11 10.32 -0.07
C SER A 184 6.80 11.10 -1.35
N ILE A 185 6.45 10.38 -2.42
CA ILE A 185 6.41 10.91 -3.80
C ILE A 185 5.07 10.57 -4.45
N VAL A 186 4.37 11.56 -4.97
CA VAL A 186 3.22 11.35 -5.86
C VAL A 186 3.71 11.00 -7.26
N MET A 187 3.45 9.77 -7.68
CA MET A 187 3.89 9.23 -8.95
C MET A 187 2.94 9.57 -10.09
N SER A 188 1.63 9.48 -9.85
CA SER A 188 0.62 9.95 -10.80
C SER A 188 -0.75 10.12 -10.15
N ILE A 189 -1.57 10.96 -10.78
CA ILE A 189 -2.96 11.18 -10.43
C ILE A 189 -3.81 10.85 -11.65
N SER A 190 -4.79 9.96 -11.51
CA SER A 190 -5.70 9.63 -12.60
C SER A 190 -6.73 10.74 -12.80
N GLU A 191 -7.05 11.06 -14.05
CA GLU A 191 -8.11 12.03 -14.39
C GLU A 191 -9.51 11.49 -14.02
N LYS A 192 -9.73 10.18 -14.16
CA LYS A 192 -11.01 9.50 -13.86
C LYS A 192 -10.83 8.59 -12.65
N LYS A 193 -11.86 8.50 -11.81
CA LYS A 193 -11.85 7.71 -10.58
C LYS A 193 -13.22 7.06 -10.36
N ILE A 194 -13.24 5.77 -10.04
CA ILE A 194 -14.44 5.02 -9.60
C ILE A 194 -14.35 4.54 -8.15
N ARG A 195 -13.29 4.93 -7.45
CA ARG A 195 -13.16 4.84 -5.99
C ARG A 195 -14.11 5.85 -5.31
N PRO A 196 -14.32 5.77 -3.97
CA PRO A 196 -15.20 6.71 -3.27
C PRO A 196 -14.95 8.17 -3.65
N HIS A 197 -16.02 8.94 -3.77
CA HIS A 197 -15.97 10.37 -4.03
C HIS A 197 -16.12 11.13 -2.72
N LYS A 198 -15.49 12.31 -2.63
CA LYS A 198 -15.65 13.19 -1.46
C LYS A 198 -17.14 13.46 -1.29
N LYS A 199 -17.70 13.09 -0.12
CA LYS A 199 -19.09 13.37 0.21
C LYS A 199 -19.25 14.90 0.17
N THR A 200 -20.07 15.41 -0.75
CA THR A 200 -20.47 16.82 -0.74
C THR A 200 -21.21 17.07 0.56
N GLN A 201 -20.71 17.99 1.39
CA GLN A 201 -21.47 18.44 2.54
C GLN A 201 -22.67 19.24 1.99
N ASN A 202 -23.87 18.68 2.17
CA ASN A 202 -25.12 19.44 2.04
C ASN A 202 -25.41 20.18 3.34
#